data_AF-A0A938V724-F1
#
_entry.id   AF-A0A938V724-F1
#
_cell.length_a   1.000
_cell.length_b   1.000
_cell.length_c   1.000
_cell.angle_alpha   90.00
_cell.angle_beta   90.00
_cell.angle_gamma   90.00
#
_symmetry.space_group_name_H-M   'P 1'
#
loop_
_entity.id
_entity.type
_entity.pdbx_description
1 polymer ?
#
loop_
_entity_poly.entity_id
_entity_poly.type
_entity_poly.pdbx_seq_one_letter_code
_entity_poly.pdbx_strand_id
1 'polypeptide(L)'
;VQDVCTGGQCVGGPALVCDDGNVCTADSCDAVKGCLFSSQEGNCDDGNACTEGEQCKGGKCAPGLAKVCEDGNVCTDHTCDPTAGCITKMNQAPCDDGSLCTTGDHCHLGGCIASGKLECNDGNLCTDDSCDAKAGCQFKPNTAACDDGSVCTVGDVCAAGWCKPGKTTSCDDTNPCTDDSCDPVGGCKHVNNQSACSDADACTLGDVCQGGTCVPGPAAVCDDKNQCTKDSCHKLLGCVHDALGGACDDGNACTQGDACVDAQCVSGPALNCNDGNGCTDDSCDPKSGCLLQPNQAGCDDGNACTTGEKCQGGMCQGGVTISCDDANVCTTDSCDPKSGCGHVTLADGETCALNKVCFGGVCTACGDLHGQSTFQHTGGAQTFTVPQCIYSLTIDLYGAEGGNGQKGAAGKGGRLQATLPVAPEAVLSIYVGGKGVDGSGAPGGWNGGGNGTPSGPGCYAGGGGGGGTDIRVGGVALANRVAVAGAGGGGGGDGCTCDALWGGAGGGQTGGNGQNGAGCAADTCEGSGKGGTQSAGGAAGKWACSNCNSTDGALGQGGSGDTVNSCGGTTGGGGGGGGYYGGGGGGLGAGGGGSSYAGPTLTNVVHSQGVRSGHGMVT
;
A
#
# COMPACT_ATOMS: atom_id res chain seq x y z
N VAL A 1 118.06 -95.23 -117.09
CA VAL A 1 118.77 -95.62 -118.33
C VAL A 1 119.17 -94.37 -119.11
N GLN A 2 120.44 -94.24 -119.49
CA GLN A 2 121.01 -93.83 -120.79
C GLN A 2 122.53 -93.68 -120.64
N ASP A 3 123.29 -94.38 -121.48
CA ASP A 3 124.75 -94.37 -121.49
C ASP A 3 125.28 -93.07 -122.10
N VAL A 4 126.23 -92.43 -121.42
CA VAL A 4 126.84 -91.17 -121.88
C VAL A 4 128.13 -91.51 -122.64
N CYS A 5 128.23 -91.04 -123.89
CA CYS A 5 129.46 -91.10 -124.67
C CYS A 5 130.39 -89.96 -124.29
N THR A 6 131.63 -90.28 -123.89
CA THR A 6 132.71 -89.29 -123.74
C THR A 6 133.88 -89.72 -124.63
N GLY A 7 134.31 -88.86 -125.56
CA GLY A 7 135.49 -89.12 -126.41
C GLY A 7 135.33 -90.16 -127.53
N GLY A 8 134.10 -90.57 -127.89
CA GLY A 8 133.85 -91.48 -129.01
C GLY A 8 133.45 -92.91 -128.64
N GLN A 9 133.29 -93.24 -127.36
CA GLN A 9 132.66 -94.50 -126.90
C GLN A 9 131.70 -94.25 -125.72
N CYS A 10 130.55 -94.92 -125.75
CA CYS A 10 129.55 -94.95 -124.66
C CYS A 10 129.75 -96.22 -123.84
N VAL A 11 129.87 -96.12 -122.51
CA VAL A 11 129.54 -97.25 -121.61
C VAL A 11 129.20 -96.81 -120.17
N GLY A 12 128.29 -97.58 -119.53
CA GLY A 12 127.18 -97.13 -118.67
C GLY A 12 127.22 -97.29 -117.13
N GLY A 13 126.05 -96.99 -116.50
CA GLY A 13 125.83 -96.74 -115.06
C GLY A 13 124.94 -97.73 -114.25
N PRO A 14 124.55 -97.38 -112.99
CA PRO A 14 124.17 -98.31 -111.91
C PRO A 14 122.71 -98.83 -111.89
N ALA A 15 122.46 -99.90 -111.08
CA ALA A 15 121.20 -100.67 -110.95
C ALA A 15 120.12 -100.07 -110.01
N LEU A 16 118.85 -100.52 -110.15
CA LEU A 16 117.59 -99.94 -109.60
C LEU A 16 117.05 -100.66 -108.32
N VAL A 17 116.51 -99.92 -107.33
CA VAL A 17 115.94 -100.39 -106.03
C VAL A 17 114.43 -100.07 -105.93
N CYS A 18 113.64 -100.94 -105.27
CA CYS A 18 112.17 -101.00 -105.42
C CYS A 18 111.32 -101.15 -104.13
N ASP A 19 111.64 -100.53 -102.98
CA ASP A 19 110.86 -100.63 -101.72
C ASP A 19 109.86 -99.46 -101.53
N ASP A 20 108.60 -99.70 -101.12
CA ASP A 20 107.55 -98.67 -100.94
C ASP A 20 107.12 -98.36 -99.48
N GLY A 21 107.65 -99.07 -98.48
CA GLY A 21 107.37 -98.80 -97.06
C GLY A 21 105.94 -99.14 -96.58
N ASN A 22 105.13 -99.82 -97.38
CA ASN A 22 103.80 -100.27 -97.01
C ASN A 22 103.82 -101.75 -96.61
N VAL A 23 103.52 -102.04 -95.34
CA VAL A 23 103.52 -103.42 -94.80
C VAL A 23 102.52 -104.34 -95.49
N CYS A 24 101.51 -103.79 -96.19
CA CYS A 24 100.52 -104.57 -96.93
C CYS A 24 100.91 -104.83 -98.40
N THR A 25 102.11 -104.46 -98.86
CA THR A 25 102.67 -104.78 -100.19
C THR A 25 104.01 -105.52 -100.11
N ALA A 26 104.28 -106.35 -101.13
CA ALA A 26 105.50 -107.13 -101.32
C ALA A 26 106.19 -106.74 -102.63
N ASP A 27 107.49 -106.48 -102.53
CA ASP A 27 108.22 -105.63 -103.48
C ASP A 27 109.26 -106.42 -104.28
N SER A 28 109.31 -106.24 -105.59
CA SER A 28 110.22 -106.97 -106.49
C SER A 28 110.70 -106.14 -107.69
N CYS A 29 111.84 -106.51 -108.29
CA CYS A 29 112.44 -105.78 -109.41
C CYS A 29 112.50 -106.66 -110.67
N ASP A 30 111.85 -106.22 -111.74
CA ASP A 30 111.79 -106.90 -113.04
C ASP A 30 112.68 -106.20 -114.08
N ALA A 31 113.49 -106.99 -114.80
CA ALA A 31 114.52 -106.48 -115.72
C ALA A 31 113.96 -105.77 -116.97
N VAL A 32 112.67 -105.92 -117.26
CA VAL A 32 111.99 -105.29 -118.40
C VAL A 32 110.97 -104.25 -117.94
N LYS A 33 110.30 -104.49 -116.80
CA LYS A 33 109.17 -103.69 -116.31
C LYS A 33 109.51 -102.77 -115.14
N GLY A 34 110.68 -102.90 -114.52
CA GLY A 34 111.06 -102.12 -113.34
C GLY A 34 110.43 -102.65 -112.05
N CYS A 35 110.15 -101.76 -111.09
CA CYS A 35 109.63 -102.13 -109.79
C CYS A 35 108.18 -102.64 -109.84
N LEU A 36 107.92 -103.77 -109.20
CA LEU A 36 106.62 -104.41 -109.09
C LEU A 36 106.25 -104.59 -107.61
N PHE A 37 105.04 -104.14 -107.25
CA PHE A 37 104.47 -104.21 -105.91
C PHE A 37 103.22 -105.07 -105.94
N SER A 38 103.21 -106.15 -105.16
CA SER A 38 102.09 -107.09 -105.09
C SER A 38 101.47 -107.09 -103.70
N SER A 39 100.15 -107.07 -103.60
CA SER A 39 99.47 -107.04 -102.31
C SER A 39 99.75 -108.30 -101.50
N GLN A 40 99.99 -108.14 -100.20
CA GLN A 40 100.09 -109.24 -99.23
C GLN A 40 99.06 -109.11 -98.10
N GLU A 41 98.69 -110.26 -97.53
CA GLU A 41 97.76 -110.37 -96.40
C GLU A 41 98.54 -110.43 -95.08
N GLY A 42 98.00 -109.84 -94.01
CA GLY A 42 98.65 -109.77 -92.70
C GLY A 42 97.95 -108.82 -91.74
N ASN A 43 98.38 -108.80 -90.48
CA ASN A 43 97.88 -107.83 -89.50
C ASN A 43 98.56 -106.48 -89.70
N CYS A 44 97.82 -105.43 -89.35
CA CYS A 44 98.28 -104.06 -89.39
C CYS A 44 97.59 -103.29 -88.25
N ASP A 45 97.97 -102.03 -88.03
CA ASP A 45 97.40 -101.17 -86.99
C ASP A 45 97.03 -99.84 -87.65
N ASP A 46 95.80 -99.36 -87.39
CA ASP A 46 95.28 -98.10 -87.92
C ASP A 46 95.44 -96.92 -86.95
N GLY A 47 95.90 -97.19 -85.72
CA GLY A 47 96.17 -96.20 -84.68
C GLY A 47 94.95 -95.72 -83.87
N ASN A 48 93.79 -96.40 -83.91
CA ASN A 48 92.58 -95.99 -83.20
C ASN A 48 92.24 -96.89 -81.99
N ALA A 49 92.24 -96.34 -80.77
CA ALA A 49 92.02 -97.08 -79.52
C ALA A 49 90.55 -97.46 -79.24
N CYS A 50 89.60 -96.95 -80.04
CA CYS A 50 88.19 -97.35 -79.99
C CYS A 50 87.85 -98.45 -81.00
N THR A 51 88.81 -98.91 -81.81
CA THR A 51 88.67 -100.10 -82.66
C THR A 51 89.64 -101.20 -82.25
N GLU A 52 89.29 -102.44 -82.53
CA GLU A 52 90.19 -103.58 -82.35
C GLU A 52 90.05 -104.61 -83.50
N GLY A 53 91.18 -105.14 -83.98
CA GLY A 53 91.25 -106.30 -84.87
C GLY A 53 91.55 -106.02 -86.35
N GLU A 54 92.40 -105.04 -86.64
CA GLU A 54 92.73 -104.52 -87.98
C GLU A 54 93.53 -105.51 -88.86
N GLN A 55 93.24 -105.54 -90.18
CA GLN A 55 93.91 -106.43 -91.15
C GLN A 55 94.21 -105.77 -92.50
N CYS A 56 95.31 -106.18 -93.14
CA CYS A 56 95.69 -105.78 -94.50
C CYS A 56 94.70 -106.36 -95.50
N LYS A 57 94.15 -105.52 -96.39
CA LYS A 57 93.28 -105.94 -97.48
C LYS A 57 93.52 -105.11 -98.72
N GLY A 58 93.90 -105.74 -99.83
CA GLY A 58 94.14 -105.04 -101.10
C GLY A 58 95.27 -104.01 -101.05
N GLY A 59 96.31 -104.27 -100.25
CA GLY A 59 97.46 -103.38 -100.11
C GLY A 59 97.29 -102.21 -99.13
N LYS A 60 96.25 -102.19 -98.27
CA LYS A 60 96.06 -101.16 -97.22
C LYS A 60 95.54 -101.78 -95.91
N CYS A 61 95.77 -101.13 -94.77
CA CYS A 61 95.21 -101.52 -93.49
C CYS A 61 93.75 -101.08 -93.34
N ALA A 62 92.84 -102.00 -93.00
CA ALA A 62 91.42 -101.72 -92.80
C ALA A 62 91.05 -101.64 -91.31
N PRO A 63 90.20 -100.67 -90.89
CA PRO A 63 89.82 -100.45 -89.48
C PRO A 63 89.02 -101.62 -88.87
N GLY A 64 89.23 -101.89 -87.57
CA GLY A 64 88.61 -102.96 -86.78
C GLY A 64 87.20 -102.67 -86.24
N LEU A 65 86.72 -103.48 -85.29
CA LEU A 65 85.39 -103.35 -84.67
C LEU A 65 85.38 -102.36 -83.49
N ALA A 66 84.28 -101.61 -83.31
CA ALA A 66 84.16 -100.58 -82.27
C ALA A 66 83.91 -101.12 -80.85
N LYS A 67 84.53 -100.51 -79.83
CA LYS A 67 84.47 -100.88 -78.39
C LYS A 67 83.28 -100.25 -77.62
N VAL A 68 82.63 -100.97 -76.69
CA VAL A 68 81.41 -100.55 -75.94
C VAL A 68 81.73 -100.17 -74.47
N CYS A 69 81.10 -99.10 -73.93
CA CYS A 69 81.51 -98.43 -72.67
C CYS A 69 80.48 -98.32 -71.53
N GLU A 70 79.28 -98.90 -71.64
CA GLU A 70 78.12 -98.68 -70.73
C GLU A 70 78.20 -99.43 -69.37
N ASP A 71 77.78 -98.81 -68.24
CA ASP A 71 77.88 -99.37 -66.86
C ASP A 71 76.56 -99.66 -66.10
N GLY A 72 75.40 -99.22 -66.59
CA GLY A 72 74.08 -99.56 -66.04
C GLY A 72 73.56 -98.67 -64.90
N ASN A 73 74.21 -97.56 -64.54
CA ASN A 73 73.66 -96.54 -63.65
C ASN A 73 72.94 -95.44 -64.46
N VAL A 74 71.64 -95.22 -64.20
CA VAL A 74 70.84 -94.18 -64.89
C VAL A 74 71.39 -92.76 -64.70
N CYS A 75 72.19 -92.56 -63.65
CA CYS A 75 72.84 -91.31 -63.33
C CYS A 75 74.23 -91.10 -63.99
N THR A 76 74.63 -91.94 -64.94
CA THR A 76 75.89 -91.81 -65.71
C THR A 76 75.68 -92.01 -67.22
N ASP A 77 76.47 -91.28 -68.01
CA ASP A 77 76.57 -91.38 -69.47
C ASP A 77 77.96 -91.92 -69.87
N HIS A 78 78.02 -92.69 -70.96
CA HIS A 78 79.21 -93.44 -71.38
C HIS A 78 79.60 -93.14 -72.84
N THR A 79 80.86 -92.78 -73.11
CA THR A 79 81.37 -92.52 -74.47
C THR A 79 82.77 -93.09 -74.70
N CYS A 80 83.15 -93.43 -75.94
CA CYS A 80 84.50 -93.91 -76.30
C CYS A 80 85.27 -92.81 -77.03
N ASP A 81 86.44 -92.43 -76.50
CA ASP A 81 87.38 -91.49 -77.12
C ASP A 81 88.47 -92.25 -77.92
N PRO A 82 88.70 -91.93 -79.22
CA PRO A 82 89.63 -92.67 -80.09
C PRO A 82 91.09 -92.73 -79.63
N THR A 83 91.50 -91.91 -78.66
CA THR A 83 92.84 -91.91 -78.06
C THR A 83 92.84 -92.42 -76.62
N ALA A 84 91.80 -92.10 -75.82
CA ALA A 84 91.74 -92.39 -74.39
C ALA A 84 90.88 -93.61 -74.00
N GLY A 85 90.08 -94.17 -74.91
CA GLY A 85 89.17 -95.29 -74.65
C GLY A 85 87.87 -94.86 -73.93
N CYS A 86 87.25 -95.77 -73.19
CA CYS A 86 85.95 -95.54 -72.55
C CYS A 86 86.02 -94.54 -71.39
N ILE A 87 85.17 -93.51 -71.44
CA ILE A 87 85.02 -92.49 -70.40
C ILE A 87 83.58 -92.45 -69.89
N THR A 88 83.41 -92.34 -68.57
CA THR A 88 82.12 -92.22 -67.90
C THR A 88 81.94 -90.82 -67.31
N LYS A 89 80.73 -90.28 -67.42
CA LYS A 89 80.39 -88.93 -66.93
C LYS A 89 79.06 -88.95 -66.20
N MET A 90 79.01 -88.39 -64.99
CA MET A 90 77.75 -88.28 -64.24
C MET A 90 76.78 -87.35 -64.96
N ASN A 91 75.52 -87.77 -65.04
CA ASN A 91 74.43 -86.99 -65.62
C ASN A 91 73.49 -86.45 -64.51
N GLN A 92 72.50 -85.67 -64.93
CA GLN A 92 71.46 -85.10 -64.06
C GLN A 92 70.07 -85.54 -64.51
N ALA A 93 69.96 -86.75 -65.06
CA ALA A 93 68.70 -87.27 -65.57
C ALA A 93 67.66 -87.43 -64.44
N PRO A 94 66.36 -87.36 -64.74
CA PRO A 94 65.32 -87.72 -63.79
C PRO A 94 65.48 -89.18 -63.35
N CYS A 95 65.20 -89.43 -62.09
CA CYS A 95 65.19 -90.75 -61.48
C CYS A 95 64.05 -90.81 -60.45
N ASP A 96 63.83 -91.94 -59.78
CA ASP A 96 62.77 -92.11 -58.78
C ASP A 96 63.41 -92.63 -57.47
N ASP A 97 63.21 -91.90 -56.37
CA ASP A 97 63.76 -92.24 -55.06
C ASP A 97 62.86 -93.19 -54.23
N GLY A 98 61.65 -93.48 -54.72
CA GLY A 98 60.71 -94.43 -54.14
C GLY A 98 59.79 -93.86 -53.05
N SER A 99 59.75 -92.54 -52.81
CA SER A 99 58.84 -91.89 -51.85
C SER A 99 57.69 -91.14 -52.54
N LEU A 100 56.45 -91.30 -52.05
CA LEU A 100 55.30 -90.50 -52.54
C LEU A 100 55.26 -89.08 -51.98
N CYS A 101 56.13 -88.76 -51.01
CA CYS A 101 56.20 -87.45 -50.37
C CYS A 101 57.36 -86.59 -50.90
N THR A 102 57.95 -86.98 -52.02
CA THR A 102 59.05 -86.30 -52.71
C THR A 102 58.63 -85.96 -54.14
N THR A 103 59.15 -84.85 -54.66
CA THR A 103 58.88 -84.41 -56.04
C THR A 103 60.17 -83.93 -56.69
N GLY A 104 60.26 -84.15 -58.00
CA GLY A 104 61.40 -83.69 -58.82
C GLY A 104 62.70 -84.46 -58.54
N ASP A 105 62.60 -85.77 -58.39
CA ASP A 105 63.74 -86.65 -58.17
C ASP A 105 64.67 -86.64 -59.39
N HIS A 106 65.96 -86.38 -59.14
CA HIS A 106 66.98 -86.30 -60.17
C HIS A 106 68.33 -86.79 -59.71
N CYS A 107 69.15 -87.17 -60.67
CA CYS A 107 70.50 -87.64 -60.45
C CYS A 107 71.40 -86.49 -60.00
N HIS A 108 72.08 -86.67 -58.88
CA HIS A 108 73.13 -85.78 -58.40
C HIS A 108 74.30 -86.59 -57.85
N LEU A 109 75.51 -86.32 -58.37
CA LEU A 109 76.76 -87.01 -57.99
C LEU A 109 76.66 -88.56 -58.04
N GLY A 110 75.91 -89.08 -59.02
CA GLY A 110 75.77 -90.52 -59.27
C GLY A 110 74.68 -91.24 -58.47
N GLY A 111 73.88 -90.55 -57.66
CA GLY A 111 72.72 -91.10 -56.93
C GLY A 111 71.44 -90.30 -57.15
N CYS A 112 70.28 -90.94 -56.92
CA CYS A 112 68.98 -90.30 -57.05
C CYS A 112 68.59 -89.55 -55.78
N ILE A 113 68.29 -88.25 -55.90
CA ILE A 113 67.85 -87.40 -54.77
C ILE A 113 66.59 -86.63 -55.15
N ALA A 114 65.70 -86.43 -54.17
CA ALA A 114 64.56 -85.55 -54.31
C ALA A 114 64.95 -84.06 -54.30
N SER A 115 64.31 -83.26 -55.16
CA SER A 115 64.48 -81.80 -55.15
C SER A 115 63.54 -81.08 -54.19
N GLY A 116 62.42 -81.70 -53.83
CA GLY A 116 61.41 -81.08 -52.97
C GLY A 116 60.53 -82.10 -52.26
N LYS A 117 59.91 -81.65 -51.17
CA LYS A 117 58.89 -82.42 -50.43
C LYS A 117 57.51 -82.12 -51.02
N LEU A 118 56.64 -83.12 -51.09
CA LEU A 118 55.24 -82.94 -51.49
C LEU A 118 54.51 -82.09 -50.44
N GLU A 119 53.95 -80.98 -50.87
CA GLU A 119 53.12 -80.09 -50.04
C GLU A 119 51.72 -80.69 -49.89
N CYS A 120 51.36 -81.04 -48.65
CA CYS A 120 50.10 -81.69 -48.31
C CYS A 120 49.12 -80.76 -47.61
N ASN A 121 49.24 -79.45 -47.78
CA ASN A 121 48.36 -78.49 -47.11
C ASN A 121 47.02 -78.35 -47.87
N ASP A 122 45.88 -78.63 -47.24
CA ASP A 122 44.54 -78.46 -47.87
C ASP A 122 43.93 -77.06 -47.69
N GLY A 123 44.61 -76.18 -46.95
CA GLY A 123 44.17 -74.83 -46.66
C GLY A 123 43.08 -74.76 -45.58
N ASN A 124 42.73 -75.87 -44.94
CA ASN A 124 41.78 -75.89 -43.82
C ASN A 124 42.52 -75.81 -42.49
N LEU A 125 42.36 -74.68 -41.79
CA LEU A 125 43.00 -74.44 -40.49
C LEU A 125 42.53 -75.42 -39.39
N CYS A 126 41.37 -76.08 -39.61
CA CYS A 126 40.80 -77.07 -38.70
C CYS A 126 41.27 -78.50 -38.94
N THR A 127 42.27 -78.71 -39.81
CA THR A 127 42.95 -79.99 -40.00
C THR A 127 44.45 -79.83 -39.82
N ASP A 128 45.08 -80.87 -39.25
CA ASP A 128 46.52 -81.01 -39.17
C ASP A 128 46.99 -81.87 -40.34
N ASP A 129 47.80 -81.26 -41.19
CA ASP A 129 48.18 -81.82 -42.48
C ASP A 129 49.54 -82.49 -42.40
N SER A 130 49.64 -83.72 -42.90
CA SER A 130 50.87 -84.50 -42.87
C SER A 130 51.02 -85.36 -44.12
N CYS A 131 52.25 -85.63 -44.53
CA CYS A 131 52.55 -86.53 -45.65
C CYS A 131 53.18 -87.81 -45.11
N ASP A 132 52.53 -88.94 -45.37
CA ASP A 132 53.08 -90.27 -45.11
C ASP A 132 53.75 -90.81 -46.38
N ALA A 133 55.01 -91.25 -46.28
CA ALA A 133 55.84 -91.64 -47.43
C ALA A 133 55.26 -92.76 -48.30
N LYS A 134 54.25 -93.51 -47.81
CA LYS A 134 53.57 -94.59 -48.54
C LYS A 134 52.08 -94.34 -48.79
N ALA A 135 51.40 -93.60 -47.91
CA ALA A 135 49.96 -93.33 -47.99
C ALA A 135 49.62 -91.96 -48.61
N GLY A 136 50.61 -91.07 -48.77
CA GLY A 136 50.41 -89.72 -49.29
C GLY A 136 49.88 -88.75 -48.23
N CYS A 137 49.20 -87.67 -48.68
CA CYS A 137 48.69 -86.62 -47.81
C CYS A 137 47.53 -87.08 -46.91
N GLN A 138 47.57 -86.68 -45.63
CA GLN A 138 46.55 -86.95 -44.62
C GLN A 138 46.17 -85.66 -43.88
N PHE A 139 44.87 -85.47 -43.65
CA PHE A 139 44.27 -84.26 -43.06
C PHE A 139 43.45 -84.64 -41.84
N LYS A 140 44.00 -84.46 -40.63
CA LYS A 140 43.36 -84.93 -39.39
C LYS A 140 42.63 -83.78 -38.70
N PRO A 141 41.31 -83.87 -38.43
CA PRO A 141 40.58 -82.82 -37.72
C PRO A 141 41.22 -82.46 -36.38
N ASN A 142 41.42 -81.16 -36.14
CA ASN A 142 41.97 -80.61 -34.92
C ASN A 142 40.92 -79.81 -34.13
N THR A 143 41.33 -79.29 -32.97
CA THR A 143 40.50 -78.44 -32.11
C THR A 143 41.14 -77.09 -31.86
N ALA A 144 41.90 -76.60 -32.84
CA ALA A 144 42.56 -75.30 -32.76
C ALA A 144 41.53 -74.15 -32.77
N ALA A 145 41.97 -72.97 -32.36
CA ALA A 145 41.17 -71.76 -32.58
C ALA A 145 41.08 -71.46 -34.08
N CYS A 146 39.92 -70.99 -34.51
CA CYS A 146 39.67 -70.58 -35.88
C CYS A 146 38.81 -69.31 -35.89
N ASP A 147 38.48 -68.83 -37.08
CA ASP A 147 37.59 -67.69 -37.28
C ASP A 147 36.50 -68.13 -38.28
N ASP A 148 35.25 -68.06 -37.87
CA ASP A 148 34.09 -68.44 -38.70
C ASP A 148 33.65 -67.34 -39.68
N GLY A 149 34.34 -66.19 -39.67
CA GLY A 149 34.09 -65.04 -40.52
C GLY A 149 33.00 -64.11 -40.00
N SER A 150 32.41 -64.39 -38.82
CA SER A 150 31.42 -63.54 -38.18
C SER A 150 32.05 -62.67 -37.10
N VAL A 151 31.94 -61.36 -37.25
CA VAL A 151 32.39 -60.39 -36.22
C VAL A 151 31.55 -60.45 -34.94
N CYS A 152 30.42 -61.15 -34.98
CA CYS A 152 29.48 -61.33 -33.88
C CYS A 152 29.83 -62.51 -32.96
N THR A 153 30.89 -63.24 -33.25
CA THR A 153 31.33 -64.42 -32.49
C THR A 153 32.81 -64.30 -32.19
N VAL A 154 33.20 -64.69 -30.98
CA VAL A 154 34.61 -64.67 -30.55
C VAL A 154 34.99 -65.99 -29.91
N GLY A 155 36.23 -66.39 -30.17
CA GLY A 155 36.76 -67.66 -29.67
C GLY A 155 36.18 -68.86 -30.40
N ASP A 156 36.04 -68.78 -31.72
CA ASP A 156 35.61 -69.90 -32.55
C ASP A 156 36.65 -71.02 -32.48
N VAL A 157 36.16 -72.26 -32.45
CA VAL A 157 37.02 -73.44 -32.26
C VAL A 157 36.69 -74.48 -33.30
N CYS A 158 37.73 -75.10 -33.83
CA CYS A 158 37.61 -76.21 -34.73
C CYS A 158 36.96 -77.41 -34.03
N ALA A 159 35.95 -77.99 -34.66
CA ALA A 159 35.37 -79.24 -34.23
C ALA A 159 34.95 -80.07 -35.44
N ALA A 160 35.42 -81.32 -35.50
CA ALA A 160 35.14 -82.26 -36.57
C ALA A 160 35.47 -81.74 -37.99
N GLY A 161 36.54 -80.94 -38.12
CA GLY A 161 37.06 -80.45 -39.40
C GLY A 161 36.43 -79.13 -39.90
N TRP A 162 35.60 -78.48 -39.08
CA TRP A 162 34.94 -77.20 -39.39
C TRP A 162 35.13 -76.21 -38.26
N CYS A 163 35.20 -74.92 -38.58
CA CYS A 163 35.18 -73.86 -37.58
C CYS A 163 33.78 -73.70 -37.00
N LYS A 164 33.64 -73.78 -35.67
CA LYS A 164 32.36 -73.61 -34.98
C LYS A 164 32.30 -72.23 -34.31
N PRO A 165 31.20 -71.47 -34.51
CA PRO A 165 31.01 -70.18 -33.85
C PRO A 165 31.14 -70.30 -32.34
N GLY A 166 31.94 -69.42 -31.76
CA GLY A 166 32.22 -69.30 -30.34
C GLY A 166 31.12 -68.53 -29.60
N LYS A 167 31.53 -67.77 -28.59
CA LYS A 167 30.58 -66.98 -27.78
C LYS A 167 30.13 -65.76 -28.57
N THR A 168 28.82 -65.51 -28.59
CA THR A 168 28.25 -64.32 -29.22
C THR A 168 28.73 -63.05 -28.52
N THR A 169 29.30 -62.11 -29.29
CA THR A 169 29.66 -60.76 -28.88
C THR A 169 28.39 -59.99 -28.52
N SER A 170 28.33 -59.48 -27.29
CA SER A 170 27.20 -58.66 -26.87
C SER A 170 27.26 -57.29 -27.56
N CYS A 171 26.19 -56.94 -28.27
CA CYS A 171 26.00 -55.62 -28.86
C CYS A 171 25.14 -54.69 -28.00
N ASP A 172 24.97 -55.03 -26.72
CA ASP A 172 24.27 -54.17 -25.77
C ASP A 172 25.06 -52.87 -25.56
N ASP A 173 24.54 -51.74 -26.04
CA ASP A 173 25.15 -50.42 -25.82
C ASP A 173 24.66 -49.74 -24.54
N THR A 174 23.88 -50.46 -23.72
CA THR A 174 23.26 -50.02 -22.47
C THR A 174 22.26 -48.89 -22.63
N ASN A 175 21.91 -48.51 -23.86
CA ASN A 175 20.91 -47.48 -24.13
C ASN A 175 19.52 -48.14 -24.25
N PRO A 176 18.58 -47.89 -23.32
CA PRO A 176 17.24 -48.47 -23.39
C PRO A 176 16.43 -48.01 -24.63
N CYS A 177 16.90 -46.96 -25.31
CA CYS A 177 16.28 -46.40 -26.50
C CYS A 177 16.76 -46.97 -27.82
N THR A 178 17.58 -48.02 -27.77
CA THR A 178 18.02 -48.76 -28.94
C THR A 178 17.68 -50.24 -28.78
N ASP A 179 17.24 -50.83 -29.89
CA ASP A 179 17.12 -52.28 -30.01
C ASP A 179 18.44 -52.78 -30.62
N ASP A 180 19.18 -53.54 -29.81
CA ASP A 180 20.53 -53.98 -30.16
C ASP A 180 20.53 -55.31 -30.87
N SER A 181 21.21 -55.36 -32.01
CA SER A 181 21.35 -56.56 -32.83
C SER A 181 22.76 -56.65 -33.40
N CYS A 182 23.27 -57.87 -33.56
CA CYS A 182 24.56 -58.07 -34.21
C CYS A 182 24.36 -58.56 -35.64
N ASP A 183 24.83 -57.79 -36.61
CA ASP A 183 24.90 -58.21 -38.01
C ASP A 183 26.20 -58.99 -38.25
N PRO A 184 26.15 -60.24 -38.77
CA PRO A 184 27.33 -61.10 -38.89
C PRO A 184 28.51 -60.52 -39.69
N VAL A 185 28.26 -59.51 -40.55
CA VAL A 185 29.30 -58.86 -41.36
C VAL A 185 29.52 -57.40 -40.92
N GLY A 186 28.45 -56.69 -40.59
CA GLY A 186 28.45 -55.27 -40.24
C GLY A 186 28.74 -54.95 -38.77
N GLY A 187 28.75 -55.96 -37.90
CA GLY A 187 28.97 -55.78 -36.45
C GLY A 187 27.72 -55.28 -35.72
N CYS A 188 27.92 -54.63 -34.58
CA CYS A 188 26.83 -54.17 -33.73
C CYS A 188 26.00 -53.06 -34.41
N LYS A 189 24.69 -53.26 -34.40
CA LYS A 189 23.69 -52.35 -34.93
C LYS A 189 22.68 -52.01 -33.83
N HIS A 190 22.58 -50.71 -33.56
CA HIS A 190 21.68 -50.14 -32.55
C HIS A 190 20.58 -49.35 -33.27
N VAL A 191 19.33 -49.82 -33.21
CA VAL A 191 18.21 -49.18 -33.92
C VAL A 191 17.33 -48.45 -32.93
N ASN A 192 17.15 -47.14 -33.11
CA ASN A 192 16.30 -46.32 -32.25
C ASN A 192 14.88 -46.89 -32.12
N ASN A 193 14.43 -47.11 -30.88
CA ASN A 193 13.07 -47.54 -30.57
C ASN A 193 12.24 -46.36 -29.99
N GLN A 194 10.99 -46.65 -29.64
CA GLN A 194 10.04 -45.69 -29.02
C GLN A 194 9.54 -46.19 -27.65
N SER A 195 10.32 -47.07 -27.02
CA SER A 195 9.95 -47.70 -25.75
C SER A 195 10.00 -46.71 -24.60
N ALA A 196 9.39 -47.08 -23.47
CA ALA A 196 9.56 -46.33 -22.24
C ALA A 196 11.03 -46.43 -21.78
N CYS A 197 11.55 -45.32 -21.30
CA CYS A 197 12.90 -45.22 -20.75
C CYS A 197 12.86 -44.40 -19.46
N SER A 198 14.02 -44.16 -18.85
CA SER A 198 14.15 -43.22 -17.74
C SER A 198 15.33 -42.29 -18.04
N ASP A 199 15.10 -40.99 -17.87
CA ASP A 199 16.15 -39.98 -17.96
C ASP A 199 16.89 -39.76 -16.62
N ALA A 200 16.59 -40.62 -15.64
CA ALA A 200 17.08 -40.57 -14.26
C ALA A 200 16.70 -39.28 -13.49
N ASP A 201 15.76 -38.48 -14.01
CA ASP A 201 15.14 -37.37 -13.29
C ASP A 201 13.78 -37.84 -12.74
N ALA A 202 13.68 -38.00 -11.43
CA ALA A 202 12.43 -38.39 -10.77
C ALA A 202 11.32 -37.32 -10.88
N CYS A 203 11.64 -36.16 -11.48
CA CYS A 203 10.72 -35.05 -11.74
C CYS A 203 10.07 -35.10 -13.12
N THR A 204 10.31 -36.13 -13.89
CA THR A 204 9.68 -36.36 -15.20
C THR A 204 9.05 -37.73 -15.17
N LEU A 205 7.81 -37.81 -15.69
CA LEU A 205 7.01 -39.03 -15.63
C LEU A 205 6.72 -39.52 -17.04
N GLY A 206 6.94 -40.81 -17.27
CA GLY A 206 6.64 -41.45 -18.56
C GLY A 206 7.60 -41.01 -19.66
N ASP A 207 8.90 -41.01 -19.38
CA ASP A 207 9.93 -40.72 -20.37
C ASP A 207 9.88 -41.76 -21.50
N VAL A 208 10.06 -41.27 -22.72
CA VAL A 208 9.95 -42.09 -23.92
C VAL A 208 11.17 -41.91 -24.80
N CYS A 209 11.51 -42.96 -25.53
CA CYS A 209 12.59 -42.91 -26.48
C CYS A 209 12.17 -42.13 -27.73
N GLN A 210 12.94 -41.09 -28.06
CA GLN A 210 12.77 -40.35 -29.29
C GLN A 210 14.14 -40.07 -29.92
N GLY A 211 14.35 -40.57 -31.14
CA GLY A 211 15.60 -40.32 -31.88
C GLY A 211 16.84 -40.98 -31.27
N GLY A 212 16.68 -42.03 -30.46
CA GLY A 212 17.80 -42.75 -29.81
C GLY A 212 18.21 -42.17 -28.46
N THR A 213 17.52 -41.13 -28.00
CA THR A 213 17.70 -40.53 -26.67
C THR A 213 16.43 -40.66 -25.85
N CYS A 214 16.58 -40.88 -24.55
CA CYS A 214 15.46 -40.81 -23.63
C CYS A 214 15.06 -39.34 -23.45
N VAL A 215 13.86 -38.98 -23.88
CA VAL A 215 13.35 -37.62 -23.73
C VAL A 215 12.43 -37.53 -22.52
N PRO A 216 12.61 -36.52 -21.66
CA PRO A 216 11.80 -36.34 -20.47
C PRO A 216 10.32 -36.21 -20.81
N GLY A 217 9.48 -36.94 -20.07
CA GLY A 217 8.04 -36.78 -20.09
C GLY A 217 7.58 -35.48 -19.39
N PRO A 218 6.25 -35.30 -19.21
CA PRO A 218 5.73 -34.16 -18.45
C PRO A 218 6.32 -34.08 -17.05
N ALA A 219 6.54 -32.85 -16.57
CA ALA A 219 7.03 -32.61 -15.22
C ALA A 219 6.06 -33.18 -14.17
N ALA A 220 6.60 -33.85 -13.15
CA ALA A 220 5.88 -34.35 -12.00
C ALA A 220 5.21 -33.17 -11.28
N VAL A 221 3.89 -33.28 -11.09
CA VAL A 221 3.12 -32.31 -10.31
C VAL A 221 3.30 -32.65 -8.84
N CYS A 222 4.17 -31.89 -8.17
CA CYS A 222 4.51 -32.12 -6.76
C CYS A 222 3.63 -31.34 -5.77
N ASP A 223 2.58 -30.67 -6.23
CA ASP A 223 1.65 -29.97 -5.35
C ASP A 223 0.82 -30.99 -4.55
N ASP A 224 1.08 -31.10 -3.24
CA ASP A 224 0.32 -31.98 -2.33
C ASP A 224 -0.92 -31.29 -1.75
N LYS A 225 -1.18 -30.04 -2.16
CA LYS A 225 -2.24 -29.16 -1.69
C LYS A 225 -2.13 -28.80 -0.21
N ASN A 226 -1.00 -29.06 0.42
CA ASN A 226 -0.75 -28.66 1.79
C ASN A 226 -0.04 -27.29 1.80
N GLN A 227 -0.77 -26.27 2.22
CA GLN A 227 -0.25 -24.90 2.37
C GLN A 227 0.93 -24.76 3.35
N CYS A 228 1.19 -25.80 4.17
CA CYS A 228 2.29 -25.85 5.13
C CYS A 228 3.53 -26.58 4.63
N THR A 229 3.54 -26.97 3.36
CA THR A 229 4.70 -27.53 2.68
C THR A 229 5.10 -26.62 1.52
N LYS A 230 6.39 -26.52 1.29
CA LYS A 230 6.92 -25.97 0.06
C LYS A 230 7.26 -27.13 -0.85
N ASP A 231 6.42 -27.31 -1.86
CA ASP A 231 6.59 -28.38 -2.82
C ASP A 231 7.70 -28.04 -3.79
N SER A 232 8.64 -28.97 -3.90
CA SER A 232 9.65 -28.91 -4.93
C SER A 232 9.91 -30.30 -5.46
N CYS A 233 10.37 -30.37 -6.70
CA CYS A 233 10.77 -31.64 -7.25
C CYS A 233 12.30 -31.77 -7.19
N HIS A 234 12.76 -32.74 -6.42
CA HIS A 234 14.17 -33.06 -6.28
C HIS A 234 14.54 -34.16 -7.28
N LYS A 235 15.51 -33.87 -8.16
CA LYS A 235 15.88 -34.72 -9.31
C LYS A 235 16.15 -36.20 -9.00
N LEU A 236 16.61 -36.51 -7.77
CA LEU A 236 16.86 -37.89 -7.33
C LEU A 236 15.76 -38.49 -6.43
N LEU A 237 14.96 -37.66 -5.76
CA LEU A 237 14.02 -38.13 -4.72
C LEU A 237 12.56 -38.02 -5.16
N GLY A 238 12.31 -37.37 -6.31
CA GLY A 238 10.97 -37.05 -6.78
C GLY A 238 10.40 -35.86 -6.03
N CYS A 239 9.09 -35.85 -5.82
CA CYS A 239 8.43 -34.79 -5.06
C CYS A 239 8.89 -34.78 -3.60
N VAL A 240 9.39 -33.62 -3.16
CA VAL A 240 9.76 -33.35 -1.78
C VAL A 240 8.91 -32.19 -1.27
N HIS A 241 8.42 -32.35 -0.05
CA HIS A 241 7.48 -31.43 0.59
C HIS A 241 8.13 -30.92 1.87
N ASP A 242 8.91 -29.83 1.75
CA ASP A 242 9.65 -29.30 2.89
C ASP A 242 8.71 -28.51 3.81
N ALA A 243 8.80 -28.76 5.12
CA ALA A 243 8.00 -28.05 6.11
C ALA A 243 8.23 -26.53 6.01
N LEU A 244 7.18 -25.77 5.74
CA LEU A 244 7.19 -24.32 5.72
C LEU A 244 6.58 -23.79 7.01
N GLY A 245 7.22 -22.81 7.65
CA GLY A 245 6.62 -22.04 8.73
C GLY A 245 5.82 -20.86 8.18
N GLY A 246 4.74 -20.47 8.84
CA GLY A 246 3.90 -19.35 8.38
C GLY A 246 2.44 -19.51 8.77
N ALA A 247 1.61 -18.59 8.28
CA ALA A 247 0.17 -18.66 8.44
C ALA A 247 -0.42 -19.68 7.48
N CYS A 248 -1.46 -20.37 7.94
CA CYS A 248 -2.25 -21.31 7.18
C CYS A 248 -3.73 -21.11 7.50
N ASP A 249 -4.62 -21.86 6.84
CA ASP A 249 -6.07 -21.90 7.09
C ASP A 249 -6.50 -23.36 7.30
N ASP A 250 -6.91 -23.71 8.52
CA ASP A 250 -7.31 -25.08 8.85
C ASP A 250 -8.71 -25.45 8.33
N GLY A 251 -9.37 -24.53 7.62
CA GLY A 251 -10.72 -24.68 7.07
C GLY A 251 -11.82 -24.50 8.12
N ASN A 252 -11.48 -24.12 9.36
CA ASN A 252 -12.41 -23.82 10.43
C ASN A 252 -12.52 -22.30 10.59
N ALA A 253 -13.66 -21.74 10.20
CA ALA A 253 -13.92 -20.30 10.34
C ALA A 253 -13.99 -19.81 11.80
N CYS A 254 -13.89 -20.73 12.79
CA CYS A 254 -13.90 -20.45 14.22
C CYS A 254 -12.53 -20.45 14.88
N THR A 255 -11.46 -20.45 14.11
CA THR A 255 -10.08 -20.36 14.59
C THR A 255 -9.42 -19.18 13.88
N GLN A 256 -8.50 -18.51 14.56
CA GLN A 256 -7.79 -17.37 14.00
C GLN A 256 -6.29 -17.50 14.18
N GLY A 257 -5.54 -17.13 13.16
CA GLY A 257 -4.09 -17.22 13.17
C GLY A 257 -3.59 -18.67 13.19
N ASP A 258 -4.21 -19.54 12.38
CA ASP A 258 -3.72 -20.90 12.19
C ASP A 258 -2.29 -20.83 11.63
N ALA A 259 -1.46 -21.75 12.10
CA ALA A 259 -0.04 -21.72 11.82
C ALA A 259 0.44 -23.09 11.36
N CYS A 260 1.40 -23.06 10.46
CA CYS A 260 2.12 -24.27 10.09
C CYS A 260 3.11 -24.65 11.18
N VAL A 261 2.89 -25.82 11.78
CA VAL A 261 3.80 -26.44 12.74
C VAL A 261 4.10 -27.85 12.24
N ASP A 262 5.39 -28.17 12.06
CA ASP A 262 5.86 -29.48 11.60
C ASP A 262 5.13 -30.00 10.33
N ALA A 263 5.01 -29.15 9.30
CA ALA A 263 4.33 -29.43 8.03
C ALA A 263 2.81 -29.69 8.13
N GLN A 264 2.19 -29.43 9.28
CA GLN A 264 0.73 -29.50 9.45
C GLN A 264 0.17 -28.12 9.80
N CYS A 265 -1.00 -27.81 9.24
CA CYS A 265 -1.74 -26.64 9.67
C CYS A 265 -2.41 -26.95 11.01
N VAL A 266 -1.96 -26.27 12.07
CA VAL A 266 -2.55 -26.40 13.39
C VAL A 266 -3.48 -25.21 13.64
N SER A 267 -4.67 -25.53 14.16
CA SER A 267 -5.69 -24.55 14.51
C SER A 267 -5.14 -23.54 15.50
N GLY A 268 -5.33 -22.26 15.20
CA GLY A 268 -5.05 -21.16 16.12
C GLY A 268 -6.03 -21.12 17.30
N PRO A 269 -5.91 -20.15 18.21
CA PRO A 269 -6.89 -19.93 19.27
C PRO A 269 -8.30 -19.74 18.70
N ALA A 270 -9.31 -20.23 19.45
CA ALA A 270 -10.71 -20.08 19.09
C ALA A 270 -11.06 -18.61 18.84
N LEU A 271 -11.70 -18.35 17.71
CA LEU A 271 -12.20 -17.05 17.31
C LEU A 271 -13.24 -16.60 18.33
N ASN A 272 -12.98 -15.47 18.97
CA ASN A 272 -13.92 -14.89 19.90
C ASN A 272 -15.04 -14.20 19.12
N CYS A 273 -16.18 -14.89 19.00
CA CYS A 273 -17.36 -14.38 18.32
C CYS A 273 -18.23 -13.47 19.18
N ASN A 274 -17.83 -13.20 20.43
CA ASN A 274 -18.58 -12.33 21.30
C ASN A 274 -18.54 -10.90 20.75
N ASP A 275 -19.69 -10.37 20.35
CA ASP A 275 -19.82 -9.03 19.77
C ASP A 275 -20.07 -7.95 20.85
N GLY A 276 -20.16 -8.36 22.11
CA GLY A 276 -20.44 -7.49 23.26
C GLY A 276 -21.92 -7.11 23.39
N ASN A 277 -22.81 -7.66 22.57
CA ASN A 277 -24.24 -7.38 22.58
C ASN A 277 -24.99 -8.42 23.42
N GLY A 278 -25.58 -8.00 24.55
CA GLY A 278 -26.38 -8.88 25.39
C GLY A 278 -27.66 -9.43 24.73
N CYS A 279 -28.04 -8.90 23.55
CA CYS A 279 -29.21 -9.31 22.78
C CYS A 279 -28.94 -10.35 21.71
N THR A 280 -27.72 -10.86 21.62
CA THR A 280 -27.37 -11.96 20.74
C THR A 280 -26.76 -13.09 21.56
N ASP A 281 -27.12 -14.31 21.20
CA ASP A 281 -26.43 -15.50 21.64
C ASP A 281 -25.32 -15.77 20.62
N ASP A 282 -24.10 -15.45 21.02
CA ASP A 282 -22.94 -15.52 20.16
C ASP A 282 -22.39 -16.93 20.14
N SER A 283 -22.36 -17.51 18.96
CA SER A 283 -21.81 -18.84 18.72
C SER A 283 -20.91 -18.81 17.51
N CYS A 284 -20.10 -19.85 17.34
CA CYS A 284 -19.29 -19.99 16.16
C CYS A 284 -19.63 -21.29 15.44
N ASP A 285 -19.97 -21.19 14.16
CA ASP A 285 -20.17 -22.32 13.28
C ASP A 285 -18.89 -22.59 12.47
N PRO A 286 -18.32 -23.81 12.53
CA PRO A 286 -17.04 -24.10 11.89
C PRO A 286 -16.97 -23.87 10.37
N LYS A 287 -18.11 -23.75 9.68
CA LYS A 287 -18.16 -23.50 8.22
C LYS A 287 -18.44 -22.04 7.87
N SER A 288 -19.25 -21.35 8.66
CA SER A 288 -19.75 -20.01 8.36
C SER A 288 -19.19 -18.91 9.26
N GLY A 289 -18.43 -19.28 10.29
CA GLY A 289 -17.78 -18.36 11.22
C GLY A 289 -18.71 -17.91 12.34
N CYS A 290 -18.54 -16.68 12.81
CA CYS A 290 -19.35 -16.16 13.90
C CYS A 290 -20.83 -16.03 13.51
N LEU A 291 -21.69 -16.65 14.31
CA LEU A 291 -23.14 -16.56 14.22
C LEU A 291 -23.67 -15.81 15.45
N LEU A 292 -24.33 -14.68 15.18
CA LEU A 292 -24.95 -13.84 16.20
C LEU A 292 -26.46 -14.05 16.13
N GLN A 293 -27.02 -14.89 17.02
CA GLN A 293 -28.44 -15.22 16.97
C GLN A 293 -29.24 -14.32 17.92
N PRO A 294 -30.21 -13.52 17.43
CA PRO A 294 -31.05 -12.69 18.28
C PRO A 294 -31.76 -13.47 19.40
N ASN A 295 -31.61 -13.02 20.64
CA ASN A 295 -32.29 -13.60 21.80
C ASN A 295 -33.42 -12.68 22.31
N GLN A 296 -34.11 -13.11 23.37
CA GLN A 296 -35.18 -12.34 24.05
C GLN A 296 -34.87 -12.08 25.52
N ALA A 297 -33.59 -12.02 25.87
CA ALA A 297 -33.16 -11.72 27.23
C ALA A 297 -33.58 -10.29 27.64
N GLY A 298 -33.54 -10.03 28.96
CA GLY A 298 -33.56 -8.66 29.46
C GLY A 298 -32.25 -7.98 29.11
N CYS A 299 -32.33 -6.72 28.70
CA CYS A 299 -31.17 -5.90 28.35
C CYS A 299 -31.30 -4.52 29.01
N ASP A 300 -30.30 -3.67 28.83
CA ASP A 300 -30.34 -2.27 29.23
C ASP A 300 -29.96 -1.44 28.00
N ASP A 301 -30.84 -0.53 27.58
CA ASP A 301 -30.62 0.34 26.42
C ASP A 301 -29.79 1.59 26.78
N GLY A 302 -29.32 1.67 28.04
CA GLY A 302 -28.57 2.78 28.57
C GLY A 302 -29.43 4.03 28.80
N ASN A 303 -30.75 3.92 28.68
CA ASN A 303 -31.68 5.00 28.89
C ASN A 303 -32.27 4.92 30.31
N ALA A 304 -31.81 5.81 31.19
CA ALA A 304 -32.29 5.88 32.57
C ALA A 304 -33.79 6.24 32.70
N CYS A 305 -34.44 6.59 31.59
CA CYS A 305 -35.86 6.95 31.52
C CYS A 305 -36.78 5.80 31.13
N THR A 306 -36.26 4.61 30.92
CA THR A 306 -37.05 3.43 30.58
C THR A 306 -36.77 2.30 31.56
N THR A 307 -37.72 1.37 31.69
CA THR A 307 -37.52 0.14 32.45
C THR A 307 -38.24 -1.04 31.78
N GLY A 308 -37.67 -2.23 31.94
CA GLY A 308 -38.25 -3.48 31.43
C GLY A 308 -37.91 -3.74 29.97
N GLU A 309 -36.76 -3.24 29.52
CA GLU A 309 -36.17 -3.42 28.20
C GLU A 309 -36.00 -4.91 27.88
N LYS A 310 -36.24 -5.25 26.62
CA LYS A 310 -36.08 -6.61 26.10
C LYS A 310 -35.42 -6.60 24.75
N CYS A 311 -34.68 -7.67 24.50
CA CYS A 311 -34.09 -7.93 23.20
C CYS A 311 -35.17 -8.29 22.17
N GLN A 312 -35.16 -7.60 21.03
CA GLN A 312 -35.99 -7.93 19.86
C GLN A 312 -35.21 -7.64 18.58
N GLY A 313 -35.03 -8.66 17.75
CA GLY A 313 -34.33 -8.52 16.46
C GLY A 313 -32.83 -8.23 16.60
N GLY A 314 -32.19 -8.63 17.70
CA GLY A 314 -30.76 -8.43 17.95
C GLY A 314 -30.42 -7.05 18.52
N MET A 315 -31.43 -6.24 18.85
CA MET A 315 -31.28 -4.92 19.43
C MET A 315 -32.06 -4.83 20.74
N CYS A 316 -31.52 -4.10 21.71
CA CYS A 316 -32.24 -3.78 22.95
C CYS A 316 -33.32 -2.75 22.63
N GLN A 317 -34.59 -3.12 22.79
CA GLN A 317 -35.71 -2.20 22.60
C GLN A 317 -35.97 -1.43 23.89
N GLY A 318 -36.15 -0.12 23.77
CA GLY A 318 -36.47 0.74 24.90
C GLY A 318 -37.73 0.27 25.63
N GLY A 319 -37.62 0.17 26.95
CA GLY A 319 -38.67 -0.31 27.83
C GLY A 319 -39.83 0.68 27.97
N VAL A 320 -40.63 0.48 29.02
CA VAL A 320 -41.72 1.42 29.35
C VAL A 320 -41.10 2.68 29.94
N THR A 321 -41.48 3.85 29.44
CA THR A 321 -41.02 5.14 29.97
C THR A 321 -41.46 5.32 31.42
N ILE A 322 -40.51 5.66 32.30
CA ILE A 322 -40.79 5.96 33.70
C ILE A 322 -41.46 7.34 33.83
N SER A 323 -42.41 7.47 34.75
CA SER A 323 -43.02 8.77 35.07
C SER A 323 -42.14 9.50 36.06
N CYS A 324 -41.68 10.70 35.69
CA CYS A 324 -40.87 11.56 36.55
C CYS A 324 -41.69 12.59 37.34
N ASP A 325 -43.02 12.50 37.33
CA ASP A 325 -43.91 13.39 38.09
C ASP A 325 -43.66 13.25 39.60
N ASP A 326 -43.17 14.31 40.26
CA ASP A 326 -42.98 14.38 41.71
C ASP A 326 -44.21 14.89 42.47
N ALA A 327 -45.32 15.12 41.75
CA ALA A 327 -46.56 15.70 42.23
C ALA A 327 -46.41 17.12 42.82
N ASN A 328 -45.29 17.80 42.57
CA ASN A 328 -45.10 19.19 42.95
C ASN A 328 -45.44 20.11 41.77
N VAL A 329 -46.55 20.83 41.90
CA VAL A 329 -47.02 21.80 40.89
C VAL A 329 -46.06 22.99 40.67
N CYS A 330 -45.08 23.19 41.56
CA CYS A 330 -44.05 24.22 41.43
C CYS A 330 -42.73 23.72 40.83
N THR A 331 -42.73 22.53 40.26
CA THR A 331 -41.63 21.97 39.48
C THR A 331 -42.13 21.56 38.09
N THR A 332 -41.23 21.58 37.12
CA THR A 332 -41.42 20.89 35.85
C THR A 332 -40.58 19.63 35.86
N ASP A 333 -41.23 18.52 35.60
CA ASP A 333 -40.59 17.21 35.56
C ASP A 333 -40.10 16.90 34.16
N SER A 334 -38.89 16.38 34.09
CA SER A 334 -38.28 15.95 32.85
C SER A 334 -37.48 14.68 33.10
N CYS A 335 -37.32 13.87 32.06
CA CYS A 335 -36.43 12.72 32.12
C CYS A 335 -35.30 12.90 31.13
N ASP A 336 -34.07 12.94 31.65
CA ASP A 336 -32.87 12.96 30.84
C ASP A 336 -32.38 11.52 30.61
N PRO A 337 -32.17 11.09 29.34
CA PRO A 337 -31.81 9.70 29.04
C PRO A 337 -30.53 9.20 29.73
N LYS A 338 -29.63 10.09 30.16
CA LYS A 338 -28.37 9.72 30.84
C LYS A 338 -28.45 9.79 32.35
N SER A 339 -29.18 10.76 32.89
CA SER A 339 -29.19 11.08 34.32
C SER A 339 -30.50 10.74 35.03
N GLY A 340 -31.54 10.34 34.29
CA GLY A 340 -32.83 9.92 34.82
C GLY A 340 -33.76 11.10 35.11
N CYS A 341 -34.67 10.92 36.06
CA CYS A 341 -35.66 11.94 36.41
C CYS A 341 -34.99 13.18 37.04
N GLY A 342 -35.36 14.36 36.52
CA GLY A 342 -34.97 15.66 37.03
C GLY A 342 -36.18 16.57 37.21
N HIS A 343 -36.14 17.35 38.28
CA HIS A 343 -37.18 18.31 38.65
C HIS A 343 -36.58 19.72 38.66
N VAL A 344 -37.13 20.62 37.86
CA VAL A 344 -36.68 22.01 37.77
C VAL A 344 -37.71 22.91 38.42
N THR A 345 -37.30 23.77 39.35
CA THR A 345 -38.20 24.71 40.03
C THR A 345 -38.75 25.75 39.05
N LEU A 346 -40.07 25.94 39.05
CA LEU A 346 -40.73 27.04 38.34
C LEU A 346 -40.30 28.40 38.89
N ALA A 347 -40.43 29.44 38.06
CA ALA A 347 -40.05 30.80 38.43
C ALA A 347 -40.91 31.32 39.60
N ASP A 348 -40.29 32.11 40.46
CA ASP A 348 -41.00 32.77 41.55
C ASP A 348 -42.12 33.67 40.99
N GLY A 349 -43.32 33.56 41.56
CA GLY A 349 -44.50 34.31 41.14
C GLY A 349 -45.43 33.57 40.19
N GLU A 350 -45.06 32.39 39.68
CA GLU A 350 -45.99 31.57 38.89
C GLU A 350 -47.14 31.03 39.75
N THR A 351 -48.36 31.11 39.22
CA THR A 351 -49.56 30.69 39.94
C THR A 351 -49.62 29.17 40.07
N CYS A 352 -49.54 28.67 41.31
CA CYS A 352 -49.66 27.24 41.60
C CYS A 352 -51.04 26.84 42.14
N ALA A 353 -51.78 27.78 42.73
CA ALA A 353 -53.17 27.60 43.15
C ALA A 353 -53.86 28.96 43.33
N LEU A 354 -55.18 28.96 43.58
CA LEU A 354 -55.91 30.17 43.91
C LEU A 354 -55.30 30.85 45.14
N ASN A 355 -54.86 32.11 44.99
CA ASN A 355 -54.15 32.91 46.00
C ASN A 355 -52.79 32.36 46.46
N LYS A 356 -52.14 31.53 45.65
CA LYS A 356 -50.80 31.02 45.90
C LYS A 356 -49.90 31.11 44.67
N VAL A 357 -48.64 31.42 44.90
CA VAL A 357 -47.60 31.47 43.87
C VAL A 357 -46.42 30.59 44.27
N CYS A 358 -45.68 30.09 43.29
CA CYS A 358 -44.42 29.41 43.53
C CYS A 358 -43.39 30.40 44.08
N PHE A 359 -42.71 30.01 45.15
CA PHE A 359 -41.56 30.73 45.67
C PHE A 359 -40.53 29.71 46.16
N GLY A 360 -39.34 29.71 45.56
CA GLY A 360 -38.31 28.72 45.86
C GLY A 360 -38.75 27.26 45.63
N GLY A 361 -39.59 27.02 44.62
CA GLY A 361 -40.13 25.69 44.31
C GLY A 361 -41.28 25.23 45.21
N VAL A 362 -41.83 26.10 46.06
CA VAL A 362 -42.93 25.78 46.98
C VAL A 362 -44.14 26.68 46.74
N CYS A 363 -45.33 26.09 46.68
CA CYS A 363 -46.59 26.81 46.51
C CYS A 363 -46.99 27.58 47.78
N THR A 364 -46.77 28.89 47.80
CA THR A 364 -46.83 29.76 48.98
C THR A 364 -48.00 30.76 48.92
N ALA A 365 -48.61 31.07 50.06
CA ALA A 365 -49.73 32.02 50.14
C ALA A 365 -49.26 33.48 50.05
N CYS A 366 -50.04 34.31 49.36
CA CYS A 366 -49.68 35.68 49.00
C CYS A 366 -49.59 36.72 50.15
N GLY A 367 -49.85 36.35 51.40
CA GLY A 367 -50.01 37.29 52.52
C GLY A 367 -48.72 37.88 53.11
N ASP A 368 -47.56 37.32 52.81
CA ASP A 368 -46.28 37.66 53.49
C ASP A 368 -45.30 38.45 52.61
N LEU A 369 -45.69 38.78 51.38
CA LEU A 369 -44.83 39.47 50.41
C LEU A 369 -44.73 40.97 50.74
N HIS A 370 -43.55 41.41 51.14
CA HIS A 370 -43.21 42.82 51.33
C HIS A 370 -41.89 43.12 50.62
N GLY A 371 -41.79 44.33 50.06
CA GLY A 371 -40.60 44.76 49.32
C GLY A 371 -40.56 46.28 49.21
N GLN A 372 -39.40 46.81 48.86
CA GLN A 372 -39.17 48.23 48.65
C GLN A 372 -38.36 48.42 47.36
N SER A 373 -38.70 49.45 46.60
CA SER A 373 -37.92 49.90 45.45
C SER A 373 -37.55 51.36 45.64
N THR A 374 -36.53 51.86 44.95
CA THR A 374 -36.19 53.29 45.00
C THR A 374 -35.70 53.75 43.65
N PHE A 375 -36.31 54.81 43.15
CA PHE A 375 -36.04 55.39 41.84
C PHE A 375 -35.37 56.75 42.02
N GLN A 376 -34.15 56.86 41.47
CA GLN A 376 -33.40 58.10 41.40
C GLN A 376 -33.64 58.78 40.05
N HIS A 377 -33.20 60.03 39.93
CA HIS A 377 -33.30 60.75 38.66
C HIS A 377 -32.37 60.16 37.60
N THR A 378 -32.91 59.91 36.40
CA THR A 378 -32.18 59.37 35.24
C THR A 378 -32.24 60.26 34.00
N GLY A 379 -32.99 61.37 34.04
CA GLY A 379 -33.28 62.19 32.85
C GLY A 379 -34.33 61.59 31.91
N GLY A 380 -34.99 60.50 32.30
CA GLY A 380 -35.99 59.78 31.50
C GLY A 380 -37.05 59.09 32.36
N ALA A 381 -38.09 58.56 31.72
CA ALA A 381 -39.10 57.75 32.37
C ALA A 381 -38.51 56.40 32.82
N GLN A 382 -38.92 55.94 34.00
CA GLN A 382 -38.63 54.61 34.54
C GLN A 382 -39.93 53.82 34.69
N THR A 383 -39.86 52.51 34.83
CA THR A 383 -41.04 51.65 34.98
C THR A 383 -40.94 50.77 36.22
N PHE A 384 -42.08 50.54 36.87
CA PHE A 384 -42.22 49.57 37.96
C PHE A 384 -43.37 48.63 37.65
N THR A 385 -43.10 47.33 37.57
CA THR A 385 -44.13 46.30 37.45
C THR A 385 -44.52 45.87 38.86
N VAL A 386 -45.79 46.04 39.20
CA VAL A 386 -46.34 45.60 40.48
C VAL A 386 -46.22 44.07 40.55
N PRO A 387 -45.54 43.50 41.55
CA PRO A 387 -45.44 42.05 41.67
C PRO A 387 -46.83 41.39 41.76
N GLN A 388 -46.91 40.12 41.35
CA GLN A 388 -48.09 39.31 41.62
C GLN A 388 -48.45 39.40 43.10
N CYS A 389 -49.75 39.38 43.39
CA CYS A 389 -50.29 39.46 44.74
C CYS A 389 -50.09 40.78 45.54
N ILE A 390 -49.55 41.84 44.91
CA ILE A 390 -49.51 43.18 45.52
C ILE A 390 -50.69 44.02 45.01
N TYR A 391 -51.52 44.51 45.94
CA TYR A 391 -52.72 45.30 45.64
C TYR A 391 -52.64 46.75 46.13
N SER A 392 -51.59 47.10 46.85
CA SER A 392 -51.36 48.45 47.35
C SER A 392 -49.87 48.73 47.52
N LEU A 393 -49.46 49.96 47.21
CA LEU A 393 -48.10 50.47 47.46
C LEU A 393 -48.16 51.63 48.45
N THR A 394 -47.22 51.69 49.38
CA THR A 394 -46.91 52.93 50.10
C THR A 394 -45.89 53.68 49.25
N ILE A 395 -46.22 54.92 48.86
CA ILE A 395 -45.38 55.72 47.97
C ILE A 395 -44.85 56.96 48.70
N ASP A 396 -43.59 57.32 48.44
CA ASP A 396 -42.95 58.54 48.93
C ASP A 396 -42.23 59.27 47.79
N LEU A 397 -42.81 60.38 47.34
CA LEU A 397 -42.32 61.15 46.19
C LEU A 397 -41.70 62.46 46.66
N TYR A 398 -40.54 62.79 46.11
CA TYR A 398 -39.86 64.06 46.30
C TYR A 398 -39.71 64.78 44.96
N GLY A 399 -40.23 66.01 44.85
CA GLY A 399 -39.97 66.90 43.72
C GLY A 399 -38.53 67.43 43.78
N ALA A 400 -37.99 67.87 42.64
CA ALA A 400 -36.63 68.38 42.61
C ALA A 400 -36.51 69.82 43.12
N GLU A 401 -35.32 70.19 43.58
CA GLU A 401 -34.99 71.60 43.83
C GLU A 401 -34.83 72.39 42.52
N GLY A 402 -35.11 73.69 42.58
CA GLY A 402 -34.71 74.61 41.51
C GLY A 402 -33.19 74.79 41.45
N GLY A 403 -32.76 75.55 40.45
CA GLY A 403 -31.40 76.03 40.32
C GLY A 403 -31.18 77.33 41.08
N ASN A 404 -30.00 77.48 41.64
CA ASN A 404 -29.58 78.72 42.25
C ASN A 404 -29.41 79.79 41.17
N GLY A 405 -29.97 80.99 41.42
CA GLY A 405 -29.59 82.16 40.64
C GLY A 405 -28.17 82.61 41.01
N GLN A 406 -27.70 83.70 40.41
CA GLN A 406 -26.38 84.27 40.75
C GLN A 406 -26.26 84.70 42.22
N LYS A 407 -27.38 85.03 42.87
CA LYS A 407 -27.45 85.46 44.27
C LYS A 407 -28.50 84.70 45.07
N GLY A 408 -29.71 84.57 44.52
CA GLY A 408 -30.82 83.90 45.19
C GLY A 408 -30.69 82.38 45.20
N ALA A 409 -30.98 81.77 46.36
CA ALA A 409 -31.07 80.33 46.49
C ALA A 409 -32.33 79.79 45.80
N ALA A 410 -32.26 78.57 45.30
CA ALA A 410 -33.41 77.87 44.77
C ALA A 410 -34.45 77.52 45.83
N GLY A 411 -35.70 77.38 45.40
CA GLY A 411 -36.72 76.69 46.16
C GLY A 411 -36.41 75.19 46.24
N LYS A 412 -36.63 74.60 47.42
CA LYS A 412 -36.59 73.14 47.60
C LYS A 412 -37.84 72.49 47.02
N GLY A 413 -37.72 71.25 46.54
CA GLY A 413 -38.85 70.46 46.07
C GLY A 413 -39.73 69.94 47.21
N GLY A 414 -41.00 69.69 46.91
CA GLY A 414 -41.99 69.18 47.86
C GLY A 414 -41.92 67.68 48.06
N ARG A 415 -42.72 67.18 49.00
CA ARG A 415 -42.90 65.75 49.27
C ARG A 415 -44.39 65.38 49.24
N LEU A 416 -44.68 64.21 48.69
CA LEU A 416 -45.99 63.58 48.75
C LEU A 416 -45.83 62.14 49.27
N GLN A 417 -46.52 61.82 50.37
CA GLN A 417 -46.69 60.45 50.81
C GLN A 417 -48.14 60.02 50.64
N ALA A 418 -48.37 58.78 50.24
CA ALA A 418 -49.72 58.22 50.15
C ALA A 418 -49.68 56.69 50.08
N THR A 419 -50.86 56.07 50.16
CA THR A 419 -51.09 54.69 49.75
C THR A 419 -51.77 54.69 48.38
N LEU A 420 -51.17 54.02 47.40
CA LEU A 420 -51.65 53.87 46.04
C LEU A 420 -52.24 52.46 45.85
N PRO A 421 -53.55 52.30 45.62
CA PRO A 421 -54.10 51.03 45.19
C PRO A 421 -53.60 50.67 43.79
N VAL A 422 -53.20 49.42 43.59
CA VAL A 422 -52.67 48.89 42.33
C VAL A 422 -53.29 47.53 42.01
N ALA A 423 -53.30 47.17 40.73
CA ALA A 423 -53.56 45.79 40.33
C ALA A 423 -52.21 45.03 40.28
N PRO A 424 -52.17 43.75 40.68
CA PRO A 424 -51.01 42.90 40.40
C PRO A 424 -50.63 42.96 38.93
N GLU A 425 -49.33 42.96 38.64
CA GLU A 425 -48.74 43.06 37.30
C GLU A 425 -48.99 44.38 36.55
N ALA A 426 -49.66 45.35 37.18
CA ALA A 426 -49.80 46.67 36.60
C ALA A 426 -48.42 47.32 36.42
N VAL A 427 -48.18 47.91 35.24
CA VAL A 427 -46.96 48.67 34.96
C VAL A 427 -47.19 50.14 35.28
N LEU A 428 -46.47 50.65 36.27
CA LEU A 428 -46.45 52.06 36.64
C LEU A 428 -45.31 52.77 35.92
N SER A 429 -45.55 53.98 35.42
CA SER A 429 -44.48 54.83 34.90
C SER A 429 -44.04 55.84 35.97
N ILE A 430 -42.75 55.87 36.26
CA ILE A 430 -42.12 56.68 37.31
C ILE A 430 -41.29 57.78 36.65
N TYR A 431 -41.64 59.03 36.92
CA TYR A 431 -40.94 60.21 36.41
C TYR A 431 -40.30 60.93 37.58
N VAL A 432 -38.98 60.86 37.68
CA VAL A 432 -38.24 61.49 38.78
C VAL A 432 -37.68 62.83 38.34
N GLY A 433 -38.12 63.91 38.98
CA GLY A 433 -37.77 65.27 38.60
C GLY A 433 -36.28 65.57 38.63
N GLY A 434 -35.79 66.30 37.63
CA GLY A 434 -34.42 66.79 37.57
C GLY A 434 -34.25 68.10 38.34
N LYS A 435 -33.11 68.31 38.99
CA LYS A 435 -32.74 69.60 39.56
C LYS A 435 -32.65 70.67 38.45
N GLY A 436 -33.11 71.88 38.71
CA GLY A 436 -32.90 73.04 37.82
C GLY A 436 -31.44 73.46 37.76
N VAL A 437 -30.97 73.91 36.59
CA VAL A 437 -29.57 74.31 36.43
C VAL A 437 -29.28 75.59 37.22
N ASP A 438 -28.10 75.67 37.85
CA ASP A 438 -27.64 76.88 38.55
C ASP A 438 -27.06 77.90 37.53
N GLY A 439 -27.23 79.20 37.77
CA GLY A 439 -26.54 80.25 37.03
C GLY A 439 -27.36 80.95 35.93
N SER A 440 -26.67 81.49 34.92
CA SER A 440 -27.24 82.37 33.89
C SER A 440 -27.77 81.60 32.67
N GLY A 441 -28.99 81.91 32.22
CA GLY A 441 -29.61 81.19 31.10
C GLY A 441 -29.89 79.73 31.40
N ALA A 442 -30.13 79.43 32.67
CA ALA A 442 -30.10 78.10 33.20
C ALA A 442 -31.36 77.30 32.80
N PRO A 443 -31.21 76.15 32.11
CA PRO A 443 -32.33 75.29 31.76
C PRO A 443 -33.12 74.80 32.99
N GLY A 444 -34.42 74.67 32.80
CA GLY A 444 -35.28 74.00 33.77
C GLY A 444 -34.93 72.51 33.92
N GLY A 445 -35.21 71.99 35.11
CA GLY A 445 -35.04 70.59 35.45
C GLY A 445 -35.98 69.68 34.68
N TRP A 446 -35.51 68.50 34.32
CA TRP A 446 -36.28 67.51 33.56
C TRP A 446 -37.58 67.11 34.27
N ASN A 447 -38.64 66.84 33.48
CA ASN A 447 -40.04 66.72 33.90
C ASN A 447 -40.67 68.06 34.34
N GLY A 448 -40.32 69.11 33.60
CA GLY A 448 -41.13 70.30 33.43
C GLY A 448 -40.77 71.50 34.31
N GLY A 449 -39.49 71.66 34.67
CA GLY A 449 -39.01 72.94 35.19
C GLY A 449 -38.99 74.01 34.10
N GLY A 450 -39.34 75.24 34.45
CA GLY A 450 -39.22 76.40 33.57
C GLY A 450 -37.77 76.89 33.46
N ASN A 451 -37.41 77.51 32.35
CA ASN A 451 -36.06 78.04 32.16
C ASN A 451 -35.85 79.31 32.99
N GLY A 452 -34.70 79.41 33.62
CA GLY A 452 -34.15 80.68 34.07
C GLY A 452 -33.53 81.41 32.87
N THR A 453 -33.45 82.71 32.94
CA THR A 453 -32.99 83.52 31.80
C THR A 453 -31.62 84.14 32.06
N PRO A 454 -30.83 84.37 30.99
CA PRO A 454 -29.59 85.12 31.11
C PRO A 454 -29.91 86.57 31.44
N SER A 455 -29.08 87.22 32.26
CA SER A 455 -29.06 88.67 32.38
C SER A 455 -27.89 89.28 31.61
N GLY A 456 -27.95 90.58 31.31
CA GLY A 456 -26.76 91.38 30.95
C GLY A 456 -25.68 91.37 32.07
N PRO A 457 -24.61 92.17 31.99
CA PRO A 457 -23.51 92.12 32.96
C PRO A 457 -24.01 92.47 34.38
N GLY A 458 -24.18 91.47 35.25
CA GLY A 458 -24.64 91.69 36.63
C GLY A 458 -25.27 90.48 37.34
N CYS A 459 -25.73 90.76 38.57
CA CYS A 459 -26.28 89.85 39.60
C CYS A 459 -27.66 89.22 39.29
N TYR A 460 -28.27 89.53 38.15
CA TYR A 460 -29.71 89.35 37.90
C TYR A 460 -30.08 87.98 37.28
N ALA A 461 -29.09 87.13 37.00
CA ALA A 461 -29.37 85.88 36.30
C ALA A 461 -30.13 84.88 37.20
N GLY A 462 -31.23 84.36 36.65
CA GLY A 462 -32.12 83.43 37.34
C GLY A 462 -31.76 81.97 37.05
N GLY A 463 -31.81 81.14 38.09
CA GLY A 463 -31.66 79.69 37.96
C GLY A 463 -32.90 79.05 37.31
N GLY A 464 -32.73 77.86 36.75
CA GLY A 464 -33.84 77.07 36.21
C GLY A 464 -34.78 76.57 37.30
N GLY A 465 -36.07 76.39 37.01
CA GLY A 465 -36.99 75.73 37.94
C GLY A 465 -36.70 74.23 38.03
N GLY A 466 -37.01 73.59 39.16
CA GLY A 466 -36.88 72.15 39.32
C GLY A 466 -37.97 71.40 38.55
N GLY A 467 -37.71 70.15 38.19
CA GLY A 467 -38.71 69.26 37.59
C GLY A 467 -39.58 68.52 38.61
N GLY A 468 -40.86 68.32 38.28
CA GLY A 468 -41.79 67.59 39.14
C GLY A 468 -41.46 66.10 39.20
N THR A 469 -41.85 65.42 40.27
CA THR A 469 -41.77 63.95 40.37
C THR A 469 -43.17 63.38 40.36
N ASP A 470 -43.47 62.41 39.49
CA ASP A 470 -44.82 61.85 39.38
C ASP A 470 -44.86 60.35 39.06
N ILE A 471 -45.98 59.72 39.44
CA ILE A 471 -46.34 58.35 39.07
C ILE A 471 -47.53 58.41 38.12
N ARG A 472 -47.48 57.64 37.03
CA ARG A 472 -48.56 57.51 36.04
C ARG A 472 -49.08 56.08 35.94
N VAL A 473 -50.39 55.95 35.81
CA VAL A 473 -51.09 54.67 35.67
C VAL A 473 -51.95 54.71 34.41
N GLY A 474 -51.93 53.62 33.63
CA GLY A 474 -52.75 53.49 32.41
C GLY A 474 -52.29 54.35 31.23
N GLY A 475 -51.03 54.83 31.24
CA GLY A 475 -50.45 55.60 30.14
C GLY A 475 -49.32 56.52 30.58
N VAL A 476 -48.73 57.21 29.61
CA VAL A 476 -47.57 58.11 29.80
C VAL A 476 -47.92 59.59 29.64
N ALA A 477 -49.18 59.96 29.38
CA ALA A 477 -49.57 61.35 29.22
C ALA A 477 -49.65 62.08 30.58
N LEU A 478 -49.56 63.41 30.59
CA LEU A 478 -49.71 64.22 31.82
C LEU A 478 -51.08 64.03 32.51
N ALA A 479 -52.10 63.59 31.76
CA ALA A 479 -53.42 63.26 32.29
C ALA A 479 -53.45 61.93 33.08
N ASN A 480 -52.45 61.05 32.90
CA ASN A 480 -52.35 59.77 33.60
C ASN A 480 -51.70 59.88 34.99
N ARG A 481 -51.34 61.08 35.43
CA ARG A 481 -50.67 61.30 36.72
C ARG A 481 -51.62 61.03 37.87
N VAL A 482 -51.24 60.11 38.75
CA VAL A 482 -52.01 59.75 39.95
C VAL A 482 -51.39 60.31 41.23
N ALA A 483 -50.10 60.61 41.22
CA ALA A 483 -49.37 61.18 42.34
C ALA A 483 -48.30 62.13 41.81
N VAL A 484 -48.20 63.34 42.35
CA VAL A 484 -47.19 64.35 41.95
C VAL A 484 -46.60 65.02 43.18
N ALA A 485 -45.28 65.07 43.27
CA ALA A 485 -44.55 65.95 44.17
C ALA A 485 -44.05 67.18 43.38
N GLY A 486 -44.53 68.36 43.77
CA GLY A 486 -44.17 69.62 43.13
C GLY A 486 -42.71 70.02 43.36
N ALA A 487 -42.11 70.69 42.40
CA ALA A 487 -40.70 71.09 42.41
C ALA A 487 -40.52 72.55 42.81
N GLY A 488 -39.32 72.89 43.28
CA GLY A 488 -39.00 74.26 43.67
C GLY A 488 -38.75 75.18 42.48
N GLY A 489 -39.05 76.47 42.66
CA GLY A 489 -38.71 77.51 41.69
C GLY A 489 -37.22 77.86 41.71
N GLY A 490 -36.70 78.37 40.60
CA GLY A 490 -35.34 78.88 40.48
C GLY A 490 -35.14 80.17 41.28
N GLY A 491 -33.95 80.32 41.87
CA GLY A 491 -33.57 81.55 42.56
C GLY A 491 -33.36 82.70 41.58
N GLY A 492 -33.60 83.92 42.04
CA GLY A 492 -33.46 85.14 41.24
C GLY A 492 -32.69 86.24 41.97
N GLY A 493 -32.49 87.37 41.29
CA GLY A 493 -32.00 88.60 41.90
C GLY A 493 -33.03 89.71 41.72
N ASP A 494 -33.11 90.64 42.67
CA ASP A 494 -33.94 91.84 42.50
C ASP A 494 -33.37 92.69 41.36
N GLY A 495 -34.21 93.03 40.39
CA GLY A 495 -33.85 93.80 39.19
C GLY A 495 -33.30 95.20 39.45
N CYS A 496 -33.48 95.74 40.66
CA CYS A 496 -33.15 97.11 41.02
C CYS A 496 -31.99 97.17 42.02
N THR A 497 -32.01 96.31 43.04
CA THR A 497 -31.07 96.34 44.17
C THR A 497 -30.01 95.25 44.13
N CYS A 498 -30.11 94.28 43.21
CA CYS A 498 -29.26 93.08 43.19
C CYS A 498 -29.43 92.15 44.40
N ASP A 499 -30.49 92.31 45.20
CA ASP A 499 -30.71 91.48 46.38
C ASP A 499 -31.03 90.02 46.02
N ALA A 500 -30.64 89.10 46.89
CA ALA A 500 -30.91 87.69 46.73
C ALA A 500 -32.41 87.40 46.91
N LEU A 501 -33.07 86.81 45.90
CA LEU A 501 -34.47 86.41 45.96
C LEU A 501 -34.61 84.90 45.87
N TRP A 502 -35.25 84.30 46.87
CA TRP A 502 -35.33 82.85 46.99
C TRP A 502 -36.50 82.28 46.18
N GLY A 503 -36.22 81.18 45.48
CA GLY A 503 -37.24 80.44 44.73
C GLY A 503 -38.35 79.92 45.63
N GLY A 504 -39.57 79.86 45.09
CA GLY A 504 -40.72 79.33 45.81
C GLY A 504 -40.56 77.83 46.09
N ALA A 505 -40.90 77.40 47.31
CA ALA A 505 -40.87 76.00 47.67
C ALA A 505 -41.88 75.18 46.83
N GLY A 506 -41.44 74.03 46.32
CA GLY A 506 -42.33 73.07 45.66
C GLY A 506 -43.19 72.31 46.65
N GLY A 507 -44.34 71.83 46.17
CA GLY A 507 -45.24 70.95 46.92
C GLY A 507 -46.40 71.66 47.62
N GLY A 508 -47.14 70.92 48.42
CA GLY A 508 -48.45 71.37 48.91
C GLY A 508 -49.50 71.38 47.78
N GLN A 509 -50.76 71.65 48.11
CA GLN A 509 -51.81 71.82 47.10
C GLN A 509 -51.62 73.11 46.29
N THR A 510 -50.90 74.07 46.85
CA THR A 510 -50.43 75.27 46.16
C THR A 510 -48.95 75.39 46.41
N GLY A 511 -48.13 75.55 45.38
CA GLY A 511 -46.70 75.79 45.53
C GLY A 511 -46.42 77.12 46.24
N GLY A 512 -45.22 77.29 46.78
CA GLY A 512 -44.75 78.56 47.33
C GLY A 512 -44.56 79.59 46.22
N ASN A 513 -44.92 80.85 46.49
CA ASN A 513 -44.56 81.96 45.61
C ASN A 513 -43.04 82.19 45.67
N GLY A 514 -42.45 82.62 44.56
CA GLY A 514 -41.09 83.16 44.57
C GLY A 514 -41.04 84.42 45.44
N GLN A 515 -39.89 84.66 46.07
CA GLN A 515 -39.68 85.86 46.85
C GLN A 515 -39.75 87.09 45.94
N ASN A 516 -40.59 88.06 46.32
CA ASN A 516 -40.65 89.36 45.68
C ASN A 516 -39.53 90.26 46.24
N GLY A 517 -38.90 91.05 45.39
CA GLY A 517 -37.87 91.99 45.83
C GLY A 517 -38.44 93.30 46.40
N ALA A 518 -37.57 94.10 47.01
CA ALA A 518 -37.95 95.34 47.72
C ALA A 518 -38.33 96.50 46.78
N GLY A 519 -38.20 96.32 45.46
CA GLY A 519 -38.71 97.22 44.43
C GLY A 519 -37.82 98.43 44.12
N CYS A 520 -37.74 98.78 42.84
CA CYS A 520 -37.47 100.16 42.42
C CYS A 520 -38.61 101.04 42.94
N ALA A 521 -38.31 102.21 43.51
CA ALA A 521 -39.30 103.10 44.10
C ALA A 521 -40.28 103.72 43.08
N ALA A 522 -41.22 102.92 42.55
CA ALA A 522 -42.49 103.27 41.92
C ALA A 522 -43.07 102.01 41.24
N ASP A 523 -43.86 101.17 41.93
CA ASP A 523 -45.06 100.48 41.39
C ASP A 523 -45.52 99.29 42.26
N THR A 524 -46.84 99.05 42.24
CA THR A 524 -47.60 98.08 43.05
C THR A 524 -47.69 96.66 42.47
N CYS A 525 -46.91 96.30 41.45
CA CYS A 525 -47.06 95.01 40.72
C CYS A 525 -45.99 93.98 41.19
N GLU A 526 -46.37 92.70 41.29
CA GLU A 526 -45.52 91.62 41.86
C GLU A 526 -44.59 91.00 40.80
N GLY A 527 -43.27 91.10 41.02
CA GLY A 527 -42.23 90.66 40.07
C GLY A 527 -41.83 89.20 40.17
N SER A 528 -42.29 88.50 41.22
CA SER A 528 -42.01 87.08 41.44
C SER A 528 -43.08 86.16 40.84
N GLY A 529 -42.65 84.98 40.42
CA GLY A 529 -43.57 83.95 39.94
C GLY A 529 -44.44 83.40 41.08
N LYS A 530 -45.72 83.19 40.81
CA LYS A 530 -46.64 82.59 41.78
C LYS A 530 -46.53 81.07 41.80
N GLY A 531 -46.87 80.46 42.93
CA GLY A 531 -46.94 79.01 43.03
C GLY A 531 -48.08 78.43 42.20
N GLY A 532 -47.85 77.27 41.60
CA GLY A 532 -48.91 76.52 40.90
C GLY A 532 -49.97 76.03 41.90
N THR A 533 -51.22 75.89 41.46
CA THR A 533 -52.36 75.44 42.30
C THR A 533 -52.83 74.05 41.87
N GLN A 534 -53.96 73.56 42.38
CA GLN A 534 -54.60 72.33 41.90
C GLN A 534 -55.37 72.53 40.58
N SER A 535 -55.61 73.76 40.13
CA SER A 535 -56.49 74.04 38.99
C SER A 535 -55.87 74.93 37.92
N ALA A 536 -54.77 75.61 38.22
CA ALA A 536 -54.08 76.51 37.31
C ALA A 536 -52.59 76.60 37.63
N GLY A 537 -51.81 76.89 36.59
CA GLY A 537 -50.41 77.29 36.73
C GLY A 537 -50.26 78.59 37.50
N GLY A 538 -49.09 78.76 38.11
CA GLY A 538 -48.75 80.00 38.78
C GLY A 538 -48.62 81.14 37.78
N ALA A 539 -49.20 82.29 38.10
CA ALA A 539 -49.06 83.49 37.29
C ALA A 539 -47.58 83.94 37.23
N ALA A 540 -47.15 84.40 36.06
CA ALA A 540 -45.84 84.98 35.82
C ALA A 540 -45.67 86.30 36.59
N GLY A 541 -44.44 86.57 37.03
CA GLY A 541 -44.09 87.87 37.61
C GLY A 541 -44.12 88.98 36.57
N LYS A 542 -44.62 90.17 36.94
CA LYS A 542 -44.76 91.35 36.07
C LYS A 542 -44.02 92.56 36.64
N TRP A 543 -43.61 93.51 35.79
CA TRP A 543 -43.06 94.80 36.20
C TRP A 543 -43.94 95.95 35.69
N ALA A 544 -44.29 96.90 36.57
CA ALA A 544 -45.00 98.14 36.24
C ALA A 544 -46.32 97.91 35.48
N CYS A 545 -46.92 96.74 35.70
CA CYS A 545 -48.09 96.25 34.99
C CYS A 545 -47.94 96.26 33.45
N SER A 546 -46.70 96.25 32.97
CA SER A 546 -46.27 95.99 31.60
C SER A 546 -46.01 94.50 31.39
N ASN A 547 -46.12 94.04 30.14
CA ASN A 547 -45.96 92.62 29.80
C ASN A 547 -44.48 92.24 29.77
N CYS A 548 -44.02 91.58 30.82
CA CYS A 548 -42.77 90.82 30.79
C CYS A 548 -42.93 89.58 29.89
N ASN A 549 -41.82 89.08 29.33
CA ASN A 549 -41.78 87.84 28.57
C ASN A 549 -41.68 86.60 29.47
N SER A 550 -41.74 86.78 30.79
CA SER A 550 -41.97 85.69 31.74
C SER A 550 -43.32 85.03 31.45
N THR A 551 -43.39 83.71 31.61
CA THR A 551 -44.60 82.95 31.29
C THR A 551 -45.26 82.38 32.54
N ASP A 552 -46.58 82.21 32.45
CA ASP A 552 -47.33 81.46 33.45
C ASP A 552 -46.85 80.00 33.46
N GLY A 553 -47.01 79.35 34.61
CA GLY A 553 -46.95 77.89 34.66
C GLY A 553 -48.13 77.27 33.91
N ALA A 554 -48.02 75.98 33.60
CA ALA A 554 -49.08 75.19 33.01
C ALA A 554 -49.15 73.81 33.66
N LEU A 555 -50.09 72.97 33.21
CA LEU A 555 -50.17 71.58 33.66
C LEU A 555 -48.84 70.86 33.38
N GLY A 556 -48.17 70.38 34.43
CA GLY A 556 -46.89 69.68 34.31
C GLY A 556 -45.67 70.55 33.99
N GLN A 557 -45.82 71.86 33.79
CA GLN A 557 -44.75 72.72 33.27
C GLN A 557 -44.64 74.01 34.08
N GLY A 558 -43.43 74.36 34.50
CA GLY A 558 -43.10 75.63 35.10
C GLY A 558 -42.93 76.74 34.05
N GLY A 559 -43.28 77.96 34.42
CA GLY A 559 -43.13 79.12 33.56
C GLY A 559 -41.66 79.54 33.41
N SER A 560 -41.28 80.07 32.25
CA SER A 560 -39.94 80.59 32.03
C SER A 560 -39.80 81.99 32.62
N GLY A 561 -38.61 82.31 33.14
CA GLY A 561 -38.26 83.66 33.57
C GLY A 561 -38.24 84.66 32.40
N ASP A 562 -38.25 85.96 32.70
CA ASP A 562 -38.21 87.01 31.69
C ASP A 562 -36.82 87.19 31.05
N THR A 563 -36.77 87.42 29.73
CA THR A 563 -35.51 87.67 28.99
C THR A 563 -35.13 89.14 28.98
N VAL A 564 -33.81 89.43 28.94
CA VAL A 564 -33.24 90.79 28.94
C VAL A 564 -33.95 91.74 27.98
N ASN A 565 -34.24 92.97 28.46
CA ASN A 565 -34.79 94.11 27.72
C ASN A 565 -36.30 94.10 27.44
N SER A 566 -37.05 93.18 28.04
CA SER A 566 -38.51 93.07 27.81
C SER A 566 -39.34 93.93 28.77
N CYS A 567 -38.82 94.22 29.97
CA CYS A 567 -39.55 94.94 31.03
C CYS A 567 -39.01 96.35 31.32
N GLY A 568 -38.11 96.90 30.48
CA GLY A 568 -37.57 98.25 30.66
C GLY A 568 -36.23 98.34 31.41
N GLY A 569 -35.46 97.24 31.50
CA GLY A 569 -34.12 97.23 32.11
C GLY A 569 -33.30 95.95 31.84
N THR A 570 -32.12 95.84 32.46
CA THR A 570 -31.28 94.62 32.45
C THR A 570 -31.86 93.59 33.43
N THR A 571 -32.79 92.76 32.95
CA THR A 571 -33.59 91.84 33.76
C THR A 571 -33.14 90.39 33.61
N GLY A 572 -33.38 89.58 34.65
CA GLY A 572 -33.27 88.13 34.63
C GLY A 572 -34.17 87.53 35.71
N GLY A 573 -34.85 86.44 35.38
CA GLY A 573 -35.90 85.86 36.22
C GLY A 573 -35.68 84.38 36.46
N GLY A 574 -36.00 83.91 37.67
CA GLY A 574 -35.93 82.49 38.00
C GLY A 574 -37.05 81.71 37.29
N GLY A 575 -36.74 80.51 36.80
CA GLY A 575 -37.74 79.61 36.21
C GLY A 575 -38.70 79.05 37.25
N GLY A 576 -39.98 78.90 36.92
CA GLY A 576 -40.97 78.25 37.77
C GLY A 576 -40.72 76.74 37.92
N GLY A 577 -40.99 76.18 39.09
CA GLY A 577 -40.88 74.74 39.33
C GLY A 577 -42.02 73.95 38.66
N GLY A 578 -41.72 72.78 38.11
CA GLY A 578 -42.71 71.82 37.62
C GLY A 578 -43.56 71.24 38.74
N GLY A 579 -44.73 70.69 38.42
CA GLY A 579 -45.66 70.15 39.41
C GLY A 579 -46.92 69.61 38.76
N TYR A 580 -47.99 69.42 39.52
CA TYR A 580 -49.29 69.12 38.93
C TYR A 580 -49.70 70.26 38.00
N TYR A 581 -49.71 71.47 38.55
CA TYR A 581 -49.48 72.69 37.79
C TYR A 581 -48.17 73.32 38.24
N GLY A 582 -47.36 73.76 37.28
CA GLY A 582 -46.10 74.42 37.57
C GLY A 582 -46.27 75.83 38.11
N GLY A 583 -45.25 76.33 38.79
CA GLY A 583 -45.18 77.73 39.20
C GLY A 583 -44.89 78.66 38.03
N GLY A 584 -45.23 79.93 38.18
CA GLY A 584 -44.92 80.97 37.20
C GLY A 584 -43.43 81.32 37.19
N GLY A 585 -42.94 81.78 36.04
CA GLY A 585 -41.60 82.34 35.93
C GLY A 585 -41.51 83.71 36.60
N GLY A 586 -40.35 84.04 37.15
CA GLY A 586 -40.07 85.38 37.67
C GLY A 586 -39.84 86.38 36.54
N GLY A 587 -40.36 87.59 36.67
CA GLY A 587 -40.03 88.71 35.77
C GLY A 587 -38.78 89.43 36.24
N LEU A 588 -38.86 89.99 37.45
CA LEU A 588 -37.77 90.65 38.19
C LEU A 588 -37.49 89.94 39.52
N GLY A 589 -37.70 88.62 39.55
CA GLY A 589 -37.77 87.89 40.80
C GLY A 589 -37.52 86.41 40.64
N ALA A 590 -37.65 85.72 41.76
CA ALA A 590 -37.52 84.27 41.78
C ALA A 590 -38.78 83.60 41.20
N GLY A 591 -38.61 82.38 40.69
CA GLY A 591 -39.72 81.57 40.17
C GLY A 591 -40.58 81.00 41.30
N GLY A 592 -41.86 80.77 41.00
CA GLY A 592 -42.77 80.07 41.92
C GLY A 592 -42.55 78.56 41.90
N GLY A 593 -42.85 77.87 43.00
CA GLY A 593 -42.84 76.41 43.08
C GLY A 593 -44.08 75.77 42.44
N GLY A 594 -43.95 74.54 41.96
CA GLY A 594 -45.08 73.76 41.45
C GLY A 594 -45.90 73.10 42.56
N SER A 595 -47.18 72.84 42.32
CA SER A 595 -48.04 72.12 43.25
C SER A 595 -47.77 70.61 43.23
N SER A 596 -47.99 69.95 44.37
CA SER A 596 -48.17 68.50 44.44
C SER A 596 -49.62 68.14 44.06
N TYR A 597 -49.89 66.87 43.77
CA TYR A 597 -51.25 66.36 43.53
C TYR A 597 -51.38 64.92 44.02
N ALA A 598 -52.50 64.61 44.64
CA ALA A 598 -52.89 63.25 44.96
C ALA A 598 -54.21 62.95 44.24
N GLY A 599 -54.21 61.89 43.44
CA GLY A 599 -55.40 61.41 42.75
C GLY A 599 -56.49 60.97 43.74
N PRO A 600 -57.76 60.94 43.32
CA PRO A 600 -58.89 60.65 44.21
C PRO A 600 -58.89 59.23 44.80
N THR A 601 -58.10 58.31 44.22
CA THR A 601 -57.96 56.93 44.70
C THR A 601 -56.87 56.75 45.74
N LEU A 602 -56.01 57.75 45.96
CA LEU A 602 -54.95 57.69 46.96
C LEU A 602 -55.54 57.89 48.36
N THR A 603 -55.03 57.14 49.33
CA THR A 603 -55.38 57.27 50.75
C THR A 603 -54.13 57.62 51.58
N ASN A 604 -54.30 57.98 52.85
CA ASN A 604 -53.21 58.36 53.76
C ASN A 604 -52.29 59.47 53.20
N VAL A 605 -52.90 60.45 52.51
CA VAL A 605 -52.18 61.50 51.78
C VAL A 605 -51.57 62.53 52.73
N VAL A 606 -50.27 62.78 52.58
CA VAL A 606 -49.55 63.85 53.28
C VAL A 606 -48.76 64.67 52.27
N HIS A 607 -49.00 65.98 52.27
CA HIS A 607 -48.24 66.95 51.48
C HIS A 607 -47.29 67.75 52.37
N SER A 608 -46.03 67.88 51.96
CA SER A 608 -45.06 68.77 52.60
C SER A 608 -44.40 69.67 51.56
N GLN A 609 -44.25 70.95 51.87
CA GLN A 609 -43.52 71.90 51.03
C GLN A 609 -42.04 71.93 51.36
N GLY A 610 -41.19 72.17 50.35
CA GLY A 610 -39.80 72.58 50.56
C GLY A 610 -38.91 71.59 51.32
N VAL A 611 -39.05 70.30 51.03
CA VAL A 611 -38.36 69.21 51.74
C VAL A 611 -37.04 68.80 51.06
N ARG A 612 -37.04 68.63 49.74
CA ARG A 612 -35.94 68.00 49.00
C ARG A 612 -34.97 69.01 48.40
N SER A 613 -33.69 68.79 48.67
CA SER A 613 -32.57 69.35 47.90
C SER A 613 -32.04 68.32 46.90
N GLY A 614 -31.45 68.80 45.82
CA GLY A 614 -31.02 68.02 44.66
C GLY A 614 -32.17 67.49 43.80
N HIS A 615 -31.89 66.43 43.04
CA HIS A 615 -32.89 65.74 42.23
C HIS A 615 -34.02 65.15 43.08
N GLY A 616 -35.16 64.92 42.43
CA GLY A 616 -36.28 64.19 43.02
C GLY A 616 -35.94 62.74 43.32
N MET A 617 -36.90 62.04 43.93
CA MET A 617 -36.78 60.62 44.28
C MET A 617 -38.17 60.01 44.45
N VAL A 618 -38.30 58.70 44.20
CA VAL A 618 -39.49 57.91 44.54
C VAL A 618 -39.06 56.67 45.32
N THR A 619 -39.72 56.39 46.43
CA THR A 619 -39.56 55.13 47.19
C THR A 619 -40.90 54.42 47.29
#